data_AF-A0A812RHT9-F1
#
_entry.id   AF-A0A812RHT9-F1
#
_cell.length_a   1.000
_cell.length_b   1.000
_cell.length_c   1.000
_cell.angle_alpha   90.00
_cell.angle_beta   90.00
_cell.angle_gamma   90.00
#
_symmetry.space_group_name_H-M   'P 1'
#
loop_
_entity.id
_entity.type
_entity.pdbx_description
1 polymer ?
#
loop_
_entity_poly.entity_id
_entity_poly.type
_entity_poly.pdbx_seq_one_letter_code
_entity_poly.pdbx_strand_id
1 'polypeptide(L)'
;IGAGGHLGKGKGKGKQNEPAEHDTTQQALWESASLEQRAWLQQLGFQCPHQAEPSDLKTLIKAHMDQLPEPLKQAIANLEPPEPEPSATQQVLSATKRFKASTNELRQLIQRSAGLQVRIDRAKATYAELLDQKKTMQTELADKQLEVTTLQRELESKVQSGAELQPMPGKDAVLLALTQCGITLSEEQQALLEGSMEVDPDPLVAPKPTHREEEGTASAPQPH
;
A
#
# COMPACT_ATOMS: atom_id res chain seq x y z
N ILE A 1 -16.24 73.48 -37.51
CA ILE A 1 -16.81 72.12 -37.66
C ILE A 1 -16.23 71.30 -36.52
N GLY A 2 -16.90 70.83 -35.49
CA GLY A 2 -18.30 70.78 -35.07
C GLY A 2 -18.29 69.78 -33.90
N ALA A 3 -18.69 70.23 -32.71
CA ALA A 3 -18.82 69.41 -31.52
C ALA A 3 -20.02 68.45 -31.61
N GLY A 4 -19.96 67.32 -30.90
CA GLY A 4 -21.09 66.44 -30.62
C GLY A 4 -20.59 65.06 -30.16
N GLY A 5 -20.84 64.54 -28.96
CA GLY A 5 -21.90 64.85 -28.00
C GLY A 5 -23.08 63.86 -28.13
N HIS A 6 -22.95 62.65 -27.58
CA HIS A 6 -24.06 61.79 -27.17
C HIS A 6 -23.52 60.82 -26.08
N LEU A 7 -23.82 60.95 -24.79
CA LEU A 7 -25.11 60.86 -24.07
C LEU A 7 -25.91 59.59 -24.39
N GLY A 8 -25.57 58.50 -23.68
CA GLY A 8 -26.44 57.36 -23.44
C GLY A 8 -26.63 57.17 -21.94
N LYS A 9 -27.65 57.83 -21.38
CA LYS A 9 -28.16 57.63 -20.02
C LYS A 9 -28.94 56.31 -19.95
N GLY A 10 -28.81 55.55 -18.88
CA GLY A 10 -29.68 54.40 -18.63
C GLY A 10 -29.54 53.79 -17.24
N LYS A 11 -30.28 54.37 -16.27
CA LYS A 11 -30.94 53.73 -15.10
C LYS A 11 -30.18 52.58 -14.39
N GLY A 12 -29.76 52.70 -13.13
CA GLY A 12 -30.60 53.10 -12.00
C GLY A 12 -31.60 52.02 -11.59
N LYS A 13 -31.13 50.99 -10.86
CA LYS A 13 -31.81 50.26 -9.78
C LYS A 13 -30.68 49.91 -8.79
N GLY A 14 -30.62 50.46 -7.59
CA GLY A 14 -31.70 50.51 -6.60
C GLY A 14 -31.54 49.28 -5.70
N LYS A 15 -30.90 49.48 -4.55
CA LYS A 15 -30.79 48.53 -3.42
C LYS A 15 -32.09 47.76 -3.20
N GLN A 16 -31.98 46.44 -3.07
CA GLN A 16 -32.71 45.63 -2.08
C GLN A 16 -31.69 44.61 -1.57
N ASN A 17 -31.12 44.84 -0.39
CA ASN A 17 -31.33 43.97 0.77
C ASN A 17 -31.27 42.49 0.38
N GLU A 18 -30.11 41.86 0.61
CA GLU A 18 -30.02 40.43 0.84
C GLU A 18 -30.53 40.15 2.27
N PRO A 19 -31.59 39.35 2.45
CA PRO A 19 -31.81 38.65 3.71
C PRO A 19 -31.66 37.12 3.54
N ALA A 20 -31.46 36.62 2.32
CA ALA A 20 -31.65 35.20 2.03
C ALA A 20 -30.45 34.29 2.39
N GLU A 21 -29.22 34.81 2.42
CA GLU A 21 -28.05 33.98 2.75
C GLU A 21 -27.86 33.75 4.25
N HIS A 22 -28.28 34.71 5.08
CA HIS A 22 -28.20 34.57 6.54
C HIS A 22 -29.24 33.58 7.09
N ASP A 23 -30.46 33.58 6.54
CA ASP A 23 -31.50 32.63 6.97
C ASP A 23 -31.15 31.18 6.57
N THR A 24 -30.61 30.96 5.38
CA THR A 24 -30.24 29.61 4.91
C THR A 24 -29.04 29.02 5.65
N THR A 25 -28.03 29.84 5.95
CA THR A 25 -26.87 29.41 6.74
C THR A 25 -27.22 29.17 8.21
N GLN A 26 -28.07 30.03 8.79
CA GLN A 26 -28.58 29.83 10.14
C GLN A 26 -29.45 28.56 10.25
N GLN A 27 -30.25 28.27 9.23
CA GLN A 27 -31.08 27.07 9.19
C GLN A 27 -30.26 25.78 9.08
N ALA A 28 -29.25 25.73 8.20
CA ALA A 28 -28.34 24.60 8.10
C ALA A 28 -27.55 24.37 9.39
N LEU A 29 -27.15 25.44 10.08
CA LEU A 29 -26.44 25.38 11.36
C LEU A 29 -27.37 24.85 12.48
N TRP A 30 -28.65 25.24 12.46
CA TRP A 30 -29.64 24.75 13.42
C TRP A 30 -29.98 23.27 13.22
N GLU A 31 -30.13 22.82 11.98
CA GLU A 31 -30.45 21.43 11.63
C GLU A 31 -29.30 20.48 11.97
N SER A 32 -28.05 20.91 11.78
CA SER A 32 -26.85 20.11 12.07
C SER A 32 -26.42 20.10 13.56
N ALA A 33 -26.93 21.03 14.37
CA ALA A 33 -26.59 21.13 15.79
C ALA A 33 -27.28 20.07 16.66
N SER A 34 -26.55 19.53 17.65
CA SER A 34 -27.09 18.65 18.68
C SER A 34 -28.01 19.40 19.67
N LEU A 35 -28.81 18.67 20.48
CA LEU A 35 -29.74 19.28 21.44
C LEU A 35 -29.06 20.26 22.42
N GLU A 36 -27.86 19.91 22.90
CA GLU A 36 -27.07 20.78 23.78
C GLU A 36 -26.54 22.03 23.06
N GLN A 37 -26.13 21.87 21.80
CA GLN A 37 -25.67 22.97 20.95
C GLN A 37 -26.81 23.92 20.59
N ARG A 38 -28.02 23.41 20.38
CA ARG A 38 -29.23 24.23 20.15
C ARG A 38 -29.60 25.06 21.37
N ALA A 39 -29.47 24.52 22.57
CA ALA A 39 -29.69 25.27 23.82
C ALA A 39 -28.66 26.41 23.98
N TRP A 40 -27.40 26.16 23.60
CA TRP A 40 -26.36 27.17 23.60
C TRP A 40 -26.58 28.27 22.55
N LEU A 41 -27.02 27.90 21.34
CA LEU A 41 -27.40 28.85 20.30
C LEU A 41 -28.58 29.74 20.70
N GLN A 42 -29.56 29.20 21.44
CA GLN A 42 -30.64 29.99 22.03
C GLN A 42 -30.14 31.01 23.06
N GLN A 43 -29.18 30.64 23.92
CA GLN A 43 -28.57 31.57 24.88
C GLN A 43 -27.79 32.69 24.19
N LEU A 44 -27.26 32.45 22.99
CA LEU A 44 -26.59 33.43 22.15
C LEU A 44 -27.56 34.31 21.32
N GLY A 45 -28.86 34.13 21.49
CA GLY A 45 -29.89 34.93 20.82
C GLY A 45 -30.22 34.47 19.40
N PHE A 46 -29.69 33.34 18.93
CA PHE A 46 -30.16 32.72 17.69
C PHE A 46 -31.51 32.06 17.95
N GLN A 47 -32.53 32.50 17.23
CA GLN A 47 -33.84 31.88 17.28
C GLN A 47 -33.90 30.68 16.34
N CYS A 48 -34.72 29.70 16.69
CA CYS A 48 -35.07 28.61 15.78
C CYS A 48 -35.60 29.26 14.49
N PRO A 49 -35.00 28.99 13.31
CA PRO A 49 -35.58 29.43 12.05
C PRO A 49 -37.03 28.94 12.05
N HIS A 50 -37.99 29.85 11.91
CA HIS A 50 -39.40 29.51 11.92
C HIS A 50 -39.58 28.40 10.88
N GLN A 51 -39.91 27.18 11.34
CA GLN A 51 -40.41 26.15 10.44
C GLN A 51 -41.56 26.81 9.71
N ALA A 52 -41.40 27.01 8.40
CA ALA A 52 -42.44 27.60 7.57
C ALA A 52 -43.71 26.76 7.80
N GLU A 53 -44.67 27.31 8.53
CA GLU A 53 -46.01 26.72 8.55
C GLU A 53 -46.48 26.63 7.10
N PRO A 54 -46.99 25.48 6.65
CA PRO A 54 -47.49 25.35 5.30
C PRO A 54 -48.69 26.28 5.14
N SER A 55 -48.48 27.43 4.48
CA SER A 55 -49.48 28.48 4.27
C SER A 55 -50.59 28.10 3.27
N ASP A 56 -50.65 26.83 2.84
CA ASP A 56 -51.64 26.33 1.91
C ASP A 56 -52.23 25.00 2.42
N LEU A 57 -53.55 24.98 2.63
CA LEU A 57 -54.34 23.80 3.01
C LEU A 57 -54.05 22.61 2.09
N LYS A 58 -53.76 22.86 0.81
CA LYS A 58 -53.41 21.80 -0.14
C LYS A 58 -52.09 21.10 0.22
N THR A 59 -51.09 21.85 0.69
CA THR A 59 -49.80 21.29 1.11
C THR A 59 -49.90 20.55 2.45
N LEU A 60 -50.72 21.04 3.38
CA LEU A 60 -51.02 20.35 4.64
C LEU A 60 -51.73 19.01 4.38
N ILE A 61 -52.75 19.02 3.52
CA ILE A 61 -53.49 17.81 3.13
C ILE A 61 -52.56 16.81 2.43
N LYS A 62 -51.65 17.25 1.56
CA LYS A 62 -50.64 16.39 0.93
C LYS A 62 -49.66 15.77 1.93
N ALA A 63 -49.18 16.55 2.91
CA ALA A 63 -48.29 16.05 3.95
C ALA A 63 -48.96 15.03 4.90
N HIS A 64 -50.28 15.12 5.07
CA HIS A 64 -51.07 14.22 5.91
C HIS A 64 -51.94 13.22 5.11
N MET A 65 -51.65 13.02 3.82
CA MET A 65 -52.35 12.04 2.95
C MET A 65 -52.35 10.63 3.53
N ASP A 66 -51.26 10.24 4.19
CA ASP A 66 -51.12 8.89 4.73
C ASP A 66 -52.01 8.64 5.95
N GLN A 67 -52.39 9.70 6.67
CA GLN A 67 -53.17 9.67 7.91
C GLN A 67 -54.68 9.83 7.68
N LEU A 68 -55.11 10.11 6.45
CA LEU A 68 -56.53 10.29 6.13
C LEU A 68 -57.23 8.93 5.94
N PRO A 69 -58.51 8.81 6.33
CA PRO A 69 -59.32 7.64 6.01
C PRO A 69 -59.39 7.35 4.51
N GLU A 70 -59.33 6.08 4.13
CA GLU A 70 -59.44 5.57 2.74
C GLU A 70 -60.48 6.30 1.85
N PRO A 71 -61.72 6.58 2.30
CA PRO A 71 -62.70 7.27 1.46
C PRO A 71 -62.32 8.72 1.13
N LEU A 72 -61.58 9.41 2.01
CA LEU A 72 -61.11 10.77 1.77
C LEU A 72 -59.88 10.78 0.85
N LYS A 73 -58.99 9.78 0.95
CA LYS A 73 -57.88 9.61 -0.01
C LYS A 73 -58.42 9.44 -1.43
N GLN A 74 -59.45 8.60 -1.60
CA GLN A 74 -60.10 8.37 -2.90
C GLN A 74 -60.82 9.62 -3.41
N ALA A 75 -61.55 10.35 -2.56
CA ALA A 75 -62.23 11.59 -2.95
C ALA A 75 -61.23 12.66 -3.43
N ILE A 76 -60.07 12.77 -2.79
CA ILE A 76 -59.01 13.71 -3.16
C ILE A 76 -58.30 13.28 -4.45
N ALA A 77 -58.02 11.98 -4.61
CA ALA A 77 -57.48 11.44 -5.85
C ALA A 77 -58.43 11.61 -7.05
N ASN A 78 -59.74 11.54 -6.83
CA ASN A 78 -60.76 11.76 -7.86
C ASN A 78 -60.96 13.25 -8.23
N LEU A 79 -60.50 14.17 -7.37
CA LEU A 79 -60.54 15.62 -7.60
C LEU A 79 -59.28 16.15 -8.30
N GLU A 80 -58.17 15.40 -8.28
CA GLU A 80 -56.94 15.79 -8.95
C GLU A 80 -57.06 15.44 -10.44
N PRO A 81 -56.90 16.41 -11.37
CA PRO A 81 -56.85 16.09 -12.80
C PRO A 81 -55.70 15.12 -13.05
N PRO A 82 -55.85 14.11 -13.94
CA PRO A 82 -54.75 13.22 -14.27
C PRO A 82 -53.53 14.05 -14.68
N GLU A 83 -52.35 13.72 -14.15
CA GLU A 83 -51.12 14.42 -14.49
C GLU A 83 -51.00 14.47 -16.02
N PRO A 84 -50.78 15.66 -16.61
CA PRO A 84 -50.69 15.77 -18.05
C PRO A 84 -49.53 14.91 -18.53
N GLU A 85 -49.80 13.99 -19.46
CA GLU A 85 -48.74 13.19 -20.07
C GLU A 85 -47.63 14.11 -20.56
N PRO A 86 -46.36 13.79 -20.27
CA PRO A 86 -45.26 14.67 -20.64
C PRO A 86 -45.29 14.86 -22.14
N SER A 87 -45.42 16.12 -22.56
CA SER A 87 -45.44 16.52 -23.97
C SER A 87 -44.32 15.82 -24.73
N ALA A 88 -44.57 15.39 -25.97
CA ALA A 88 -43.56 14.78 -26.83
C ALA A 88 -42.25 15.59 -26.87
N THR A 89 -42.35 16.92 -26.76
CA THR A 89 -41.20 17.83 -26.63
C THR A 89 -40.38 17.61 -25.34
N GLN A 90 -41.01 17.44 -24.18
CA GLN A 90 -40.33 17.11 -22.93
C GLN A 90 -39.68 15.72 -22.96
N GLN A 91 -40.34 14.74 -23.58
CA GLN A 91 -39.78 13.40 -23.74
C GLN A 91 -38.51 13.45 -24.60
N VAL A 92 -38.54 14.15 -25.74
CA VAL A 92 -37.37 14.35 -26.62
C VAL A 92 -36.24 15.09 -25.90
N LEU A 93 -36.55 16.13 -25.11
CA LEU A 93 -35.54 16.85 -24.33
C LEU A 93 -34.89 15.95 -23.27
N SER A 94 -35.69 15.15 -22.56
CA SER A 94 -35.19 14.20 -21.56
C SER A 94 -34.32 13.10 -22.18
N ALA A 95 -34.72 12.55 -23.33
CA ALA A 95 -33.96 11.57 -24.09
C ALA A 95 -32.65 12.17 -24.61
N THR A 96 -32.68 13.39 -25.11
CA THR A 96 -31.48 14.12 -25.58
C THR A 96 -30.50 14.36 -24.43
N LYS A 97 -31.00 14.72 -23.23
CA LYS A 97 -30.17 14.92 -22.05
C LYS A 97 -29.49 13.61 -21.63
N ARG A 98 -30.23 12.49 -21.59
CA ARG A 98 -29.67 11.16 -21.29
C ARG A 98 -28.65 10.72 -22.33
N PHE A 99 -28.93 10.93 -23.62
CA PHE A 99 -28.00 10.61 -24.69
C PHE A 99 -26.68 11.38 -24.57
N LYS A 100 -26.76 12.70 -24.33
CA LYS A 100 -25.56 13.53 -24.11
C LYS A 100 -24.77 13.09 -22.88
N ALA A 101 -25.44 12.79 -21.78
CA ALA A 101 -24.79 12.29 -20.56
C ALA A 101 -24.06 10.96 -20.82
N SER A 102 -24.75 9.98 -21.40
CA SER A 102 -24.18 8.67 -21.71
C SER A 102 -23.04 8.75 -22.74
N THR A 103 -23.16 9.63 -23.74
CA THR A 103 -22.08 9.86 -24.72
C THR A 103 -20.84 10.46 -24.07
N ASN A 104 -21.03 11.37 -23.10
CA ASN A 104 -19.93 11.95 -22.35
C ASN A 104 -19.26 10.91 -21.44
N GLU A 105 -20.04 10.09 -20.75
CA GLU A 105 -19.53 8.96 -19.95
C GLU A 105 -18.73 7.98 -20.81
N LEU A 106 -19.25 7.61 -21.99
CA LEU A 106 -18.54 6.75 -22.94
C LEU A 106 -17.20 7.36 -23.34
N ARG A 107 -17.16 8.66 -23.66
CA ARG A 107 -15.90 9.34 -24.02
C ARG A 107 -14.90 9.31 -22.86
N GLN A 108 -15.36 9.56 -21.63
CA GLN A 108 -14.51 9.48 -20.45
C GLN A 108 -13.98 8.07 -20.21
N LEU A 109 -14.81 7.03 -20.40
CA LEU A 109 -14.41 5.63 -20.28
C LEU A 109 -13.36 5.27 -21.33
N ILE A 110 -13.52 5.69 -22.58
CA ILE A 110 -12.54 5.48 -23.65
C ILE A 110 -11.20 6.13 -23.27
N GLN A 111 -11.23 7.38 -22.79
CA GLN A 111 -10.01 8.09 -22.38
C GLN A 111 -9.33 7.41 -21.18
N ARG A 112 -10.10 6.97 -20.18
CA ARG A 112 -9.56 6.22 -19.03
C ARG A 112 -8.98 4.88 -19.46
N SER A 113 -9.64 4.16 -20.37
CA SER A 113 -9.17 2.90 -20.92
C SER A 113 -7.82 3.07 -21.63
N ALA A 114 -7.70 4.07 -22.51
CA ALA A 114 -6.43 4.39 -23.18
C ALA A 114 -5.33 4.76 -22.17
N GLY A 115 -5.66 5.55 -21.14
CA GLY A 115 -4.73 5.89 -20.07
C GLY A 115 -4.26 4.68 -19.25
N LEU A 116 -5.16 3.74 -18.97
CA LEU A 116 -4.83 2.48 -18.31
C LEU A 116 -3.94 1.61 -19.19
N GLN A 117 -4.19 1.54 -20.49
CA GLN A 117 -3.36 0.79 -21.43
C GLN A 117 -1.90 1.30 -21.40
N VAL A 118 -1.71 2.62 -21.46
CA VAL A 118 -0.36 3.22 -21.34
C VAL A 118 0.32 2.86 -20.02
N ARG A 119 -0.42 2.84 -18.91
CA ARG A 119 0.12 2.44 -17.60
C ARG A 119 0.50 0.96 -17.57
N ILE A 120 -0.32 0.10 -18.15
CA ILE A 120 -0.04 -1.34 -18.30
C ILE A 120 1.24 -1.54 -19.11
N ASP A 121 1.39 -0.83 -20.23
CA ASP A 121 2.56 -0.99 -21.09
C ASP A 121 3.85 -0.49 -20.41
N ARG A 122 3.77 0.60 -19.63
CA ARG A 122 4.89 1.02 -18.76
C ARG A 122 5.22 -0.02 -17.70
N ALA A 123 4.23 -0.57 -17.03
CA ALA A 123 4.45 -1.59 -16.01
C ALA A 123 5.09 -2.86 -16.59
N LYS A 124 4.69 -3.26 -17.81
CA LYS A 124 5.34 -4.36 -18.54
C LYS A 124 6.80 -4.07 -18.85
N ALA A 125 7.13 -2.85 -19.27
CA ALA A 125 8.51 -2.45 -19.52
C ALA A 125 9.36 -2.54 -18.24
N THR A 126 8.88 -1.97 -17.13
CA THR A 126 9.56 -2.07 -15.82
C THR A 126 9.70 -3.51 -15.35
N TYR A 127 8.68 -4.34 -15.55
CA TYR A 127 8.76 -5.76 -15.21
C TYR A 127 9.81 -6.50 -16.05
N ALA A 128 9.92 -6.17 -17.33
CA ALA A 128 10.97 -6.73 -18.20
C ALA A 128 12.37 -6.33 -17.73
N GLU A 129 12.57 -5.07 -17.32
CA GLU A 129 13.84 -4.60 -16.73
C GLU A 129 14.18 -5.37 -15.45
N LEU A 130 13.21 -5.58 -14.55
CA LEU A 130 13.42 -6.37 -13.32
C LEU A 130 13.77 -7.84 -13.63
N LEU A 131 13.17 -8.42 -14.66
CA LEU A 131 13.53 -9.77 -15.10
C LEU A 131 14.97 -9.83 -15.64
N ASP A 132 15.42 -8.80 -16.34
CA ASP A 132 16.79 -8.74 -16.85
C ASP A 132 17.78 -8.58 -15.70
N GLN A 133 17.52 -7.66 -14.77
CA GLN A 133 18.31 -7.50 -13.54
C GLN A 133 18.40 -8.80 -12.74
N LYS A 134 17.30 -9.55 -12.62
CA LYS A 134 17.31 -10.86 -11.96
C LYS A 134 18.23 -11.85 -12.67
N LYS A 135 18.22 -11.88 -14.01
CA LYS A 135 19.12 -12.76 -14.77
C LYS A 135 20.58 -12.37 -14.57
N THR A 136 20.89 -11.08 -14.64
CA THR A 136 22.25 -10.58 -14.39
C THR A 136 22.73 -10.94 -12.99
N MET A 137 21.88 -10.75 -11.97
CA MET A 137 22.22 -11.17 -10.60
C MET A 137 22.44 -12.68 -10.48
N GLN A 138 21.63 -13.49 -11.17
CA GLN A 138 21.82 -14.94 -11.16
C GLN A 138 23.14 -15.36 -11.82
N THR A 139 23.56 -14.70 -12.90
CA THR A 139 24.87 -14.94 -13.51
C THR A 139 26.00 -14.52 -12.59
N GLU A 140 25.93 -13.33 -12.00
CA GLU A 140 26.96 -12.85 -11.04
C GLU A 140 27.06 -13.75 -9.82
N LEU A 141 25.93 -14.25 -9.31
CA LEU A 141 25.88 -15.16 -8.19
C LEU A 141 26.54 -16.49 -8.54
N ALA A 142 26.25 -17.05 -9.72
CA ALA A 142 26.88 -18.28 -10.19
C ALA A 142 28.41 -18.11 -10.35
N ASP A 143 28.85 -17.00 -10.94
CA ASP A 143 30.27 -16.69 -11.10
C ASP A 143 30.97 -16.56 -9.74
N LYS A 144 30.34 -15.89 -8.77
CA LYS A 144 30.88 -15.75 -7.41
C LYS A 144 30.90 -17.08 -6.65
N GLN A 145 29.89 -17.94 -6.83
CA GLN A 145 29.92 -19.28 -6.27
C GLN A 145 31.07 -20.11 -6.85
N LEU A 146 31.32 -20.00 -8.15
CA LEU A 146 32.46 -20.66 -8.80
C LEU A 146 33.79 -20.12 -8.29
N GLU A 147 33.91 -18.81 -8.11
CA GLU A 147 35.11 -18.16 -7.55
C GLU A 147 35.38 -18.66 -6.13
N VAL A 148 34.36 -18.66 -5.26
CA VAL A 148 34.48 -19.15 -3.88
C VAL A 148 34.90 -20.61 -3.83
N THR A 149 34.28 -21.49 -4.62
CA THR A 149 34.65 -22.91 -4.66
C THR A 149 36.07 -23.12 -5.19
N THR A 150 36.53 -22.27 -6.11
CA THR A 150 37.90 -22.31 -6.62
C THR A 150 38.89 -21.86 -5.56
N LEU A 151 38.63 -20.74 -4.89
CA LEU A 151 39.45 -20.23 -3.77
C LEU A 151 39.49 -21.22 -2.61
N GLN A 152 38.38 -21.88 -2.30
CA GLN A 152 38.34 -22.94 -1.28
C GLN A 152 39.28 -24.09 -1.65
N ARG A 153 39.23 -24.57 -2.90
CA ARG A 153 40.14 -25.63 -3.39
C ARG A 153 41.60 -25.19 -3.35
N GLU A 154 41.90 -23.96 -3.75
CA GLU A 154 43.25 -23.40 -3.67
C GLU A 154 43.75 -23.31 -2.23
N LEU A 155 42.89 -22.88 -1.31
CA LEU A 155 43.22 -22.81 0.12
C LEU A 155 43.49 -24.21 0.68
N GLU A 156 42.62 -25.18 0.42
CA GLU A 156 42.79 -26.57 0.84
C GLU A 156 44.11 -27.15 0.29
N SER A 157 44.44 -26.89 -0.98
CA SER A 157 45.70 -27.31 -1.59
C SER A 157 46.92 -26.65 -0.94
N LYS A 158 46.85 -25.36 -0.59
CA LYS A 158 47.92 -24.66 0.12
C LYS A 158 48.07 -25.11 1.57
N VAL A 159 46.98 -25.42 2.25
CA VAL A 159 47.03 -26.00 3.60
C VAL A 159 47.65 -27.40 3.57
N GLN A 160 47.28 -28.23 2.60
CA GLN A 160 47.87 -29.58 2.45
C GLN A 160 49.35 -29.54 2.06
N SER A 161 49.77 -28.61 1.20
CA SER A 161 51.18 -28.46 0.80
C SER A 161 52.03 -27.72 1.84
N GLY A 162 51.44 -26.78 2.58
CA GLY A 162 52.08 -26.13 3.74
C GLY A 162 52.10 -27.01 5.00
N ALA A 163 51.28 -28.06 5.03
CA ALA A 163 51.34 -29.14 6.01
C ALA A 163 52.37 -30.21 5.63
N GLU A 164 53.48 -29.83 4.96
CA GLU A 164 54.75 -30.48 5.26
C GLU A 164 55.01 -30.26 6.75
N LEU A 165 54.49 -31.19 7.56
CA LEU A 165 54.96 -31.45 8.91
C LEU A 165 56.48 -31.48 8.81
N GLN A 166 57.14 -30.39 9.22
CA GLN A 166 58.57 -30.51 9.51
C GLN A 166 58.67 -31.69 10.47
N PRO A 167 59.43 -32.74 10.14
CA PRO A 167 59.58 -33.85 11.05
C PRO A 167 60.10 -33.23 12.34
N MET A 168 59.30 -33.34 13.41
CA MET A 168 59.73 -32.95 14.74
C MET A 168 61.10 -33.60 14.93
N PRO A 169 62.15 -32.82 15.32
CA PRO A 169 63.48 -33.37 15.43
C PRO A 169 63.42 -34.61 16.31
N GLY A 170 63.78 -35.76 15.74
CA GLY A 170 63.73 -37.03 16.45
C GLY A 170 64.60 -36.98 17.70
N LYS A 171 64.37 -37.89 18.65
CA LYS A 171 65.08 -37.97 19.92
C LYS A 171 66.60 -37.79 19.78
N ASP A 172 67.18 -38.38 18.74
CA ASP A 172 68.62 -38.34 18.47
C ASP A 172 69.10 -36.92 18.12
N ALA A 173 68.30 -36.16 17.36
CA ALA A 173 68.62 -34.78 17.02
C ALA A 173 68.56 -33.86 18.25
N VAL A 174 67.61 -34.10 19.16
CA VAL A 174 67.49 -33.36 20.43
C VAL A 174 68.65 -33.69 21.38
N LEU A 175 69.01 -34.96 21.52
CA LEU A 175 70.15 -35.39 22.33
C LEU A 175 71.48 -34.87 21.77
N LEU A 176 71.65 -34.88 20.44
CA LEU A 176 72.84 -34.33 19.79
C LEU A 176 72.96 -32.81 20.02
N ALA A 177 71.85 -32.07 19.95
CA ALA A 177 71.86 -30.63 20.22
C ALA A 177 72.19 -30.30 21.69
N LEU A 178 71.62 -31.05 22.64
CA LEU A 178 71.91 -30.87 24.07
C LEU A 178 73.38 -31.16 24.41
N THR A 179 73.93 -32.22 23.82
CA THR A 179 75.36 -32.56 24.00
C THR A 179 76.29 -31.53 23.34
N GLN A 180 75.96 -31.01 22.16
CA GLN A 180 76.71 -29.90 21.53
C GLN A 180 76.66 -28.60 22.36
N CYS A 181 75.58 -28.38 23.12
CA CYS A 181 75.47 -27.26 24.05
C CYS A 181 76.14 -27.52 25.42
N GLY A 182 76.80 -28.67 25.60
CA GLY A 182 77.49 -29.03 26.84
C GLY A 182 76.56 -29.48 27.98
N ILE A 183 75.30 -29.79 27.68
CA ILE A 183 74.30 -30.25 28.65
C ILE A 183 74.26 -31.78 28.64
N THR A 184 74.63 -32.40 29.75
CA THR A 184 74.53 -33.85 29.95
C THR A 184 73.27 -34.17 30.74
N LEU A 185 72.30 -34.85 30.11
CA LEU A 185 71.12 -35.38 30.79
C LEU A 185 71.48 -36.60 31.64
N SER A 186 70.82 -36.76 32.79
CA SER A 186 70.92 -37.99 33.58
C SER A 186 70.21 -39.17 32.90
N GLU A 187 70.54 -40.40 33.29
CA GLU A 187 69.99 -41.63 32.70
C GLU A 187 68.44 -41.69 32.81
N GLU A 188 67.89 -41.21 33.93
CA GLU A 188 66.45 -41.09 34.13
C GLU A 188 65.79 -40.04 33.20
N GLN A 189 66.49 -38.94 32.90
CA GLN A 189 65.98 -37.89 32.01
C GLN A 189 66.03 -38.31 30.54
N GLN A 190 67.05 -39.09 30.15
CA GLN A 190 67.12 -39.70 28.82
C GLN A 190 65.99 -40.70 28.62
N ALA A 191 65.75 -41.59 29.58
CA ALA A 191 64.63 -42.54 29.53
C ALA A 191 63.26 -41.85 29.46
N LEU A 192 63.09 -40.70 30.13
CA LEU A 192 61.86 -39.91 30.06
C LEU A 192 61.66 -39.27 28.68
N LEU A 193 62.74 -38.80 28.06
CA LEU A 193 62.72 -38.24 26.70
C LEU A 193 62.36 -39.32 25.67
N GLU A 194 62.88 -40.54 25.86
CA GLU A 194 62.56 -41.70 25.03
C GLU A 194 61.10 -42.12 25.19
N GLY A 195 60.58 -42.20 26.42
CA GLY A 195 59.18 -42.56 26.67
C GLY A 195 58.15 -41.49 26.27
N SER A 196 58.57 -40.22 26.14
CA SER A 196 57.65 -39.11 25.79
C SER A 196 57.48 -38.91 24.28
N MET A 197 58.40 -39.44 23.45
CA MET A 197 58.34 -39.31 21.98
C MET A 197 57.73 -40.53 21.27
N GLU A 198 57.42 -41.62 22.00
CA GLU A 198 56.72 -42.81 21.48
C GLU A 198 55.18 -42.70 21.51
N VAL A 199 54.62 -41.57 21.99
CA VAL A 199 53.17 -41.35 21.92
C VAL A 199 52.81 -40.95 20.49
N ASP A 200 52.17 -41.89 19.78
CA ASP A 200 51.64 -41.74 18.42
C ASP A 200 51.01 -40.35 18.16
N PRO A 201 51.21 -39.75 16.97
CA PRO A 201 50.41 -38.63 16.55
C PRO A 201 48.98 -39.12 16.32
N ASP A 202 48.10 -38.81 17.26
CA ASP A 202 46.65 -38.98 17.14
C ASP A 202 46.22 -38.39 15.77
N PRO A 203 45.65 -39.18 14.83
CA PRO A 203 45.21 -38.63 13.57
C PRO A 203 44.05 -37.71 13.85
N LEU A 204 44.25 -36.42 13.58
CA LEU A 204 43.24 -35.35 13.56
C LEU A 204 41.88 -35.87 13.11
N VAL A 205 41.01 -36.18 14.07
CA VAL A 205 39.60 -36.44 13.83
C VAL A 205 39.00 -35.13 13.37
N ALA A 206 38.82 -34.97 12.07
CA ALA A 206 38.08 -33.86 11.50
C ALA A 206 36.68 -33.81 12.16
N PRO A 207 36.22 -32.63 12.64
CA PRO A 207 34.90 -32.53 13.22
C PRO A 207 33.86 -32.80 12.12
N LYS A 208 33.10 -33.88 12.29
CA LYS A 208 31.98 -34.26 11.44
C LYS A 208 30.94 -33.12 11.45
N PRO A 209 30.57 -32.51 10.31
CA PRO A 209 29.50 -31.53 10.30
C PRO A 209 28.19 -32.22 10.68
N THR A 210 27.57 -31.71 11.74
CA THR A 210 26.27 -32.14 12.24
C THR A 210 25.21 -31.71 11.24
N HIS A 211 24.83 -32.61 10.33
CA HIS A 211 23.65 -32.43 9.50
C HIS A 211 22.42 -32.63 10.40
N ARG A 212 21.86 -31.52 10.90
CA ARG A 212 20.56 -31.49 11.56
C ARG A 212 19.50 -31.43 10.47
N GLU A 213 19.06 -32.60 10.00
CA GLU A 213 17.79 -32.69 9.29
C GLU A 213 16.68 -32.52 10.33
N GLU A 214 16.05 -31.35 10.33
CA GLU A 214 14.74 -31.21 10.95
C GLU A 214 13.72 -31.90 10.06
N GLU A 215 13.26 -33.08 10.50
CA GLU A 215 12.01 -33.70 10.03
C GLU A 215 10.84 -32.76 10.36
N GLY A 216 10.56 -31.84 9.44
CA GLY A 216 9.37 -31.02 9.44
C GLY A 216 8.28 -31.64 8.56
N THR A 217 7.45 -32.49 9.16
CA THR A 217 6.02 -32.67 8.86
C THR A 217 5.59 -32.61 7.39
N ALA A 218 5.49 -33.79 6.76
CA ALA A 218 4.60 -33.99 5.63
C ALA A 218 3.14 -33.86 6.12
N SER A 219 2.54 -32.69 5.89
CA SER A 219 1.09 -32.50 5.89
C SER A 219 0.61 -32.31 4.47
N ALA A 220 -0.39 -33.09 4.09
CA ALA A 220 -0.93 -33.31 2.75
C ALA A 220 -1.45 -32.05 2.02
N PRO A 221 -1.87 -32.18 0.75
CA PRO A 221 -3.30 -32.43 0.54
C PRO A 221 -3.64 -33.51 -0.51
N GLN A 222 -4.80 -34.13 -0.27
CA GLN A 222 -5.49 -35.05 -1.18
C GLN A 222 -5.96 -34.36 -2.47
N PRO A 223 -6.12 -35.13 -3.57
CA PRO A 223 -6.81 -34.67 -4.76
C PRO A 223 -8.34 -34.78 -4.60
N HIS A 224 -9.05 -33.73 -5.00
CA HIS A 224 -10.43 -33.77 -5.48
C HIS A 224 -10.45 -33.25 -6.91
#